data_AF-A0A4R4QZD8-F1
#
_entry.id   AF-A0A4R4QZD8-F1
#
_cell.length_a   1.000
_cell.length_b   1.000
_cell.length_c   1.000
_cell.angle_alpha   90.00
_cell.angle_beta   90.00
_cell.angle_gamma   90.00
#
_symmetry.space_group_name_H-M   'P 1'
#
loop_
_entity.id
_entity.type
_entity.pdbx_description
1 polymer ?
#
loop_
_entity_poly.entity_id
_entity_poly.type
_entity_poly.pdbx_seq_one_letter_code
_entity_poly.pdbx_strand_id
1 'polypeptide(L)'
;MQVITAARPEWIFPFTGLQPAQFRTLVRLVAERGGDAIADGRPGRQWSLDLADRVLLVAVYWRTNLTMRQIGPLFGVSHSAAHRVIDTLG
;
A
#
# COMPACT_ATOMS: atom_id res chain seq x y z
N MET A 1 7.63 -6.72 11.47
CA MET A 1 7.89 -7.64 10.35
C MET A 1 6.76 -7.47 9.35
N GLN A 2 7.07 -7.20 8.09
CA GLN A 2 6.09 -7.04 7.02
C GLN A 2 5.92 -8.39 6.31
N VAL A 3 4.69 -8.90 6.28
CA VAL A 3 4.34 -10.19 5.66
C VAL A 3 4.05 -10.00 4.18
N ILE A 4 3.24 -8.98 3.86
CA ILE A 4 2.85 -8.60 2.51
C ILE A 4 3.64 -7.35 2.12
N THR A 5 4.38 -7.45 1.02
CA THR A 5 5.15 -6.37 0.42
C THR A 5 5.24 -6.54 -1.09
N ALA A 6 5.24 -5.43 -1.82
CA ALA A 6 5.47 -5.35 -3.25
C ALA A 6 6.92 -5.73 -3.64
N ALA A 7 7.87 -5.72 -2.70
CA ALA A 7 9.21 -6.25 -2.92
C ALA A 7 9.23 -7.78 -3.16
N ARG A 8 8.14 -8.46 -2.79
CA ARG A 8 7.93 -9.91 -2.94
C ARG A 8 6.87 -10.16 -4.02
N PRO A 9 7.26 -10.47 -5.26
CA PRO A 9 6.35 -10.54 -6.41
C PRO A 9 5.18 -11.51 -6.25
N GLU A 10 5.32 -12.53 -5.40
CA GLU A 10 4.27 -13.50 -5.10
C GLU A 10 3.00 -12.87 -4.52
N TRP A 11 3.08 -11.67 -3.93
CA TRP A 11 1.94 -10.96 -3.39
C TRP A 11 1.24 -10.05 -4.40
N ILE A 12 1.88 -9.72 -5.52
CA ILE A 12 1.33 -8.77 -6.48
C ILE A 12 0.12 -9.38 -7.19
N PHE A 13 0.32 -10.53 -7.84
CA PHE A 13 -0.72 -11.13 -8.68
C PHE A 13 -1.99 -11.51 -7.90
N PRO A 14 -1.94 -12.15 -6.72
CA PRO A 14 -3.16 -12.56 -5.99
C PRO A 14 -4.08 -11.40 -5.61
N PHE A 15 -3.51 -10.23 -5.31
CA PHE A 15 -4.29 -9.08 -4.82
C PHE A 15 -4.62 -8.06 -5.91
N THR A 16 -3.79 -7.96 -6.96
CA THR A 16 -3.96 -6.94 -8.01
C THR A 16 -4.43 -7.51 -9.34
N GLY A 17 -4.25 -8.82 -9.58
CA GLY A 17 -4.42 -9.44 -10.90
C GLY A 17 -3.37 -9.03 -11.93
N LEU A 18 -2.35 -8.26 -11.54
CA LEU A 18 -1.30 -7.74 -12.42
C LEU A 18 -0.05 -8.60 -12.34
N GLN A 19 0.64 -8.72 -13.47
CA GLN A 19 2.03 -9.20 -13.48
C GLN A 19 2.94 -8.14 -12.83
N PRO A 20 4.10 -8.54 -12.24
CA PRO A 20 5.00 -7.59 -11.57
C PRO A 20 5.44 -6.41 -12.43
N ALA A 21 5.59 -6.60 -13.75
CA ALA A 21 5.93 -5.52 -14.68
C ALA A 21 4.78 -4.51 -14.85
N GLN A 22 3.54 -5.00 -14.99
CA GLN A 22 2.34 -4.16 -15.10
C GLN A 22 2.10 -3.38 -13.79
N PHE A 23 2.32 -4.04 -12.66
CA PHE A 23 2.25 -3.39 -11.35
C PHE A 23 3.26 -2.25 -11.20
N ARG A 24 4.51 -2.43 -11.62
CA ARG A 24 5.50 -1.33 -11.63
C ARG A 24 5.06 -0.15 -12.50
N THR A 25 4.44 -0.42 -13.65
CA THR A 25 3.86 0.64 -14.49
C THR A 25 2.74 1.38 -13.77
N LEU A 26 1.84 0.66 -13.09
CA LEU A 26 0.80 1.28 -12.27
C LEU A 26 1.38 2.16 -11.16
N VAL A 27 2.38 1.67 -10.42
CA VAL A 27 3.02 2.44 -9.35
C VAL A 27 3.65 3.74 -9.88
N ARG A 28 4.32 3.70 -11.04
CA ARG A 28 4.85 4.91 -11.70
C ARG A 28 3.75 5.90 -12.05
N LEU A 29 2.67 5.40 -12.63
CA LEU A 29 1.51 6.22 -12.99
C LEU A 29 0.87 6.88 -11.75
N VAL A 30 0.82 6.17 -10.62
CA VAL A 30 0.33 6.74 -9.35
C VAL A 30 1.30 7.80 -8.81
N ALA A 31 2.61 7.57 -8.92
CA ALA A 31 3.64 8.55 -8.53
C ALA A 31 3.49 9.85 -9.33
N GLU A 32 3.35 9.75 -10.65
CA GLU A 32 3.12 10.88 -11.56
C GLU A 32 1.85 11.67 -11.22
N ARG A 33 0.85 11.01 -10.64
CA ARG A 33 -0.39 11.63 -10.17
C ARG A 33 -0.33 12.17 -8.74
N GLY A 34 0.85 12.21 -8.14
CA GLY A 34 1.06 12.78 -6.80
C GLY A 34 0.85 11.79 -5.65
N GLY A 35 0.84 10.47 -5.90
CA GLY A 35 0.73 9.48 -4.82
C GLY A 35 1.86 9.58 -3.77
N ASP A 36 3.01 10.10 -4.15
CA ASP A 36 4.12 10.37 -3.23
C ASP A 36 3.86 11.55 -2.28
N ALA A 37 2.93 12.45 -2.62
CA ALA A 37 2.56 13.58 -1.75
C ALA A 37 1.76 13.13 -0.52
N ILE A 38 1.25 11.89 -0.50
CA ILE A 38 0.63 11.24 0.66
C ILE A 38 1.73 10.78 1.63
N ALA A 39 2.56 11.73 2.06
CA ALA A 39 3.37 11.61 3.27
C ALA A 39 2.49 12.09 4.44
N ASP A 40 2.68 11.55 5.64
CA ASP A 40 1.89 11.84 6.84
C ASP A 40 2.08 13.28 7.40
N GLY A 41 2.58 14.21 6.57
CA GLY A 41 2.60 15.64 6.80
C GLY A 41 3.43 16.10 8.00
N ARG A 42 4.21 15.21 8.63
CA ARG A 42 4.98 15.50 9.84
C ARG A 42 6.47 15.27 9.63
N PRO A 43 7.30 16.32 9.73
CA PRO A 43 8.76 16.17 9.68
C PRO A 43 9.25 15.16 10.73
N GLY A 44 10.11 14.23 10.32
CA GLY A 44 10.82 13.32 11.25
C GLY A 44 10.11 12.01 11.62
N ARG A 45 8.92 11.71 11.06
CA ARG A 45 8.26 10.41 11.21
C ARG A 45 8.12 9.73 9.85
N GLN A 46 9.07 8.88 9.49
CA GLN A 46 9.03 8.08 8.26
C GLN A 46 8.09 6.86 8.45
N TRP A 47 6.78 7.09 8.61
CA TRP A 47 5.79 6.01 8.73
C TRP A 47 4.99 5.81 7.45
N SER A 48 5.36 6.47 6.36
CA SER A 48 4.78 6.18 5.05
C SER A 48 5.41 4.91 4.50
N LEU A 49 4.64 3.82 4.58
CA LEU A 49 4.77 2.66 3.71
C LEU A 49 5.14 3.14 2.29
N ASP A 50 6.06 2.46 1.60
CA ASP A 50 6.49 2.92 0.28
C ASP A 50 5.30 2.98 -0.70
N LEU A 51 5.43 3.73 -1.81
CA LEU A 51 4.30 3.89 -2.72
C LEU A 51 3.79 2.55 -3.28
N ALA A 52 4.69 1.62 -3.56
CA ALA A 52 4.32 0.33 -4.12
C ALA A 52 3.50 -0.50 -3.11
N ASP A 53 3.94 -0.54 -1.86
CA ASP A 53 3.26 -1.18 -0.76
C ASP A 53 1.93 -0.48 -0.44
N ARG A 54 1.82 0.84 -0.59
CA ARG A 54 0.54 1.55 -0.44
C ARG A 54 -0.46 1.15 -1.51
N VAL A 55 -0.03 1.09 -2.78
CA VAL A 55 -0.86 0.61 -3.88
C VAL A 55 -1.28 -0.84 -3.65
N LEU A 56 -0.37 -1.69 -3.18
CA LEU A 56 -0.68 -3.08 -2.84
C LEU A 56 -1.63 -3.19 -1.65
N LEU A 57 -1.50 -2.32 -0.64
CA LEU A 57 -2.40 -2.25 0.51
C LEU A 57 -3.82 -1.90 0.07
N VAL A 58 -3.98 -0.90 -0.80
CA VAL A 58 -5.29 -0.56 -1.39
C VAL A 58 -5.89 -1.78 -2.11
N ALA A 59 -5.10 -2.50 -2.90
CA ALA A 59 -5.56 -3.70 -3.58
C ALA A 59 -5.97 -4.82 -2.60
N VAL A 60 -5.19 -5.08 -1.54
CA VAL A 60 -5.54 -6.04 -0.50
C VAL A 60 -6.83 -5.66 0.22
N TYR A 61 -6.98 -4.37 0.57
CA TYR A 61 -8.19 -3.85 1.21
C TYR A 61 -9.43 -4.07 0.34
N TRP A 62 -9.34 -3.78 -0.96
CA TRP A 62 -10.44 -3.98 -1.90
C TRP A 62 -10.73 -5.46 -2.22
N ARG A 63 -9.70 -6.31 -2.21
CA ARG A 63 -9.82 -7.72 -2.63
C ARG A 63 -10.21 -8.66 -1.49
N THR A 64 -10.13 -8.22 -0.24
CA THR A 64 -10.32 -9.07 0.94
C THR A 64 -11.29 -8.42 1.94
N ASN A 65 -11.91 -9.23 2.80
CA ASN A 65 -12.79 -8.74 3.87
C ASN A 65 -12.01 -8.47 5.19
N LEU A 66 -10.73 -8.13 5.09
CA LEU A 66 -9.90 -7.89 6.26
C LEU A 66 -10.19 -6.52 6.87
N THR A 67 -10.28 -6.49 8.20
CA THR A 67 -10.37 -5.23 8.93
C THR A 67 -9.04 -4.48 8.86
N MET A 68 -9.06 -3.16 9.03
CA MET A 68 -7.83 -2.36 9.15
C MET A 68 -6.87 -2.88 10.26
N ARG A 69 -7.42 -3.54 11.30
CA ARG A 69 -6.65 -4.09 12.42
C ARG A 69 -5.90 -5.36 12.02
N GLN A 70 -6.43 -6.08 11.04
CA GLN A 70 -5.78 -7.23 10.43
C GLN A 70 -4.82 -6.81 9.32
N ILE A 71 -5.19 -5.83 8.49
CA ILE A 71 -4.36 -5.35 7.37
C ILE A 71 -3.06 -4.70 7.86
N GLY A 72 -3.12 -3.82 8.86
CA GLY A 72 -1.94 -3.09 9.35
C GLY A 72 -0.74 -3.99 9.65
N PRO A 73 -0.87 -5.00 10.53
CA PRO A 73 0.20 -5.95 10.84
C PRO A 73 0.76 -6.69 9.62
N LEU A 74 -0.07 -7.00 8.61
CA LEU A 74 0.40 -7.68 7.39
C LEU A 74 1.37 -6.80 6.58
N PHE A 75 1.14 -5.50 6.58
CA PHE A 75 2.02 -4.49 5.95
C PHE A 75 3.08 -3.92 6.91
N GLY A 76 3.18 -4.46 8.14
CA GLY A 76 4.15 -3.96 9.13
C GLY A 76 3.85 -2.56 9.66
N VAL A 77 2.61 -2.06 9.49
CA VAL A 77 2.17 -0.73 9.93
C VAL A 77 1.06 -0.81 10.98
N SER A 78 0.81 0.28 11.69
CA SER A 78 -0.32 0.33 12.62
C SER A 78 -1.66 0.37 11.86
N HIS A 79 -2.74 -0.03 12.53
CA HIS A 79 -4.11 0.15 12.03
C HIS A 79 -4.36 1.59 11.54
N SER A 80 -3.96 2.60 12.32
CA SER A 80 -4.19 4.01 11.96
C SER A 80 -3.37 4.45 10.75
N ALA A 81 -2.19 3.87 10.53
CA ALA A 81 -1.42 4.12 9.32
C ALA A 81 -2.07 3.48 8.09
N ALA A 82 -2.53 2.23 8.19
CA ALA A 82 -3.31 1.59 7.13
C ALA A 82 -4.60 2.36 6.83
N HIS A 83 -5.30 2.83 7.86
CA HIS A 83 -6.51 3.65 7.70
C HIS A 83 -6.22 4.95 6.95
N ARG A 84 -5.14 5.67 7.26
CA ARG A 84 -4.75 6.89 6.51
C ARG A 84 -4.48 6.63 5.04
N VAL A 85 -3.85 5.49 4.70
CA VAL A 85 -3.62 5.11 3.29
C VAL A 85 -4.96 4.93 2.56
N ILE A 86 -5.95 4.29 3.21
CA ILE A 86 -7.27 4.08 2.59
C ILE A 86 -8.11 5.36 2.56
N ASP A 87 -8.09 6.16 3.63
CA ASP A 87 -8.83 7.43 3.75
C ASP A 87 -8.42 8.45 2.66
N THR A 88 -7.18 8.37 2.16
CA THR A 88 -6.73 9.24 1.06
C THR A 88 -7.38 8.96 -0.29
N LEU A 89 -8.20 7.91 -0.41
CA LEU A 89 -8.94 7.58 -1.63
C LEU A 89 -10.25 8.38 -1.79
N GLY A 90 -10.73 9.05 -0.72
CA GLY A 90 -11.99 9.80 -0.70
C GLY A 90 -13.07 9.18 0.16
#